data_AF-A0A966X8Q6-F1
#
_entry.id   AF-A0A966X8Q6-F1
#
_cell.length_a   1.000
_cell.length_b   1.000
_cell.length_c   1.000
_cell.angle_alpha   90.00
_cell.angle_beta   90.00
_cell.angle_gamma   90.00
#
_symmetry.space_group_name_H-M   'P 1'
#
loop_
_entity.id
_entity.type
_entity.pdbx_description
1 polymer ?
#
loop_
_entity_poly.entity_id
_entity_poly.type
_entity_poly.pdbx_seq_one_letter_code
_entity_poly.pdbx_strand_id
1 'polypeptide(L)'
;MPGDALVLSGGSLGLLGTALTLGIRHGIDWDHIAAITDITGTVTNDARQSRPGETGVAPEPGRVTRRAIGLASMYALGHAVSVVVLGTAALTIGQLVPDWVDPIMERVVGVTLLLLGGWILWSLVRNDRSGGAITFRSRWMVVGAVLRRVWNAVARWGHGHDHGGPAHVHRIVSYGPRSAFGVGVIHGIGAETGTQVLLIASIGGADATGLGGAMMMAFVAGLLISNTAIAALSAAGFIATSAARWLMVGTGIVAAVFSLVVGTAFTLGVADILPEILGG
;
A
#
# COMPACT_ATOMS: atom_id res chain seq x y z
N MET A 1 27.21 12.20 -35.76
CA MET A 1 27.76 12.25 -34.40
C MET A 1 27.22 11.04 -33.63
N PRO A 2 28.03 10.00 -33.34
CA PRO A 2 27.59 8.81 -32.61
C PRO A 2 27.57 8.97 -31.07
N GLY A 3 28.09 10.10 -30.54
CA GLY A 3 28.16 10.37 -29.11
C GLY A 3 26.80 10.66 -28.46
N ASP A 4 25.88 11.30 -29.19
CA ASP A 4 24.59 11.72 -28.63
C ASP A 4 23.67 10.53 -28.33
N ALA A 5 23.71 9.47 -29.13
CA ALA A 5 22.91 8.25 -28.90
C ALA A 5 23.36 7.45 -27.65
N LEU A 6 24.65 7.50 -27.30
CA LEU A 6 25.19 6.79 -26.13
C LEU A 6 24.89 7.56 -24.83
N VAL A 7 24.87 8.89 -24.88
CA VAL A 7 24.51 9.75 -23.75
C VAL A 7 23.00 9.74 -23.50
N LEU A 8 22.19 9.75 -24.56
CA LEU A 8 20.72 9.59 -24.48
C LEU A 8 20.30 8.22 -23.91
N SER A 9 21.06 7.15 -24.19
CA SER A 9 20.78 5.81 -23.64
C SER A 9 21.20 5.66 -22.18
N GLY A 10 22.32 6.26 -21.77
CA GLY A 10 22.77 6.24 -20.36
C GLY A 10 21.82 6.98 -19.41
N GLY A 11 21.35 8.17 -19.80
CA GLY A 11 20.38 8.95 -19.01
C GLY A 11 19.03 8.24 -18.87
N SER A 12 18.52 7.71 -19.98
CA SER A 12 17.25 6.95 -20.01
C SER A 12 17.30 5.70 -19.14
N LEU A 13 18.40 4.94 -19.20
CA LEU A 13 18.61 3.77 -18.33
C LEU A 13 18.71 4.17 -16.85
N GLY A 14 19.34 5.30 -16.55
CA GLY A 14 19.38 5.88 -15.21
C GLY A 14 17.98 6.19 -14.67
N LEU A 15 17.13 6.84 -15.47
CA LEU A 15 15.74 7.16 -15.09
C LEU A 15 14.89 5.90 -14.86
N LEU A 16 15.00 4.90 -15.74
CA LEU A 16 14.32 3.61 -15.56
C LEU A 16 14.83 2.86 -14.33
N GLY A 17 16.13 2.90 -14.05
CA GLY A 17 16.73 2.32 -12.84
C GLY A 17 16.25 3.01 -11.56
N THR A 18 16.12 4.34 -11.59
CA THR A 18 15.55 5.12 -10.49
C THR A 18 14.07 4.75 -10.28
N ALA A 19 13.26 4.70 -11.33
CA ALA A 19 11.85 4.33 -11.23
C ALA A 19 11.67 2.91 -10.69
N LEU A 20 12.49 1.95 -11.14
CA LEU A 20 12.55 0.59 -10.59
C LEU A 20 12.87 0.59 -9.09
N THR A 21 13.89 1.36 -8.69
CA THR A 21 14.31 1.46 -7.28
C THR A 21 13.24 2.08 -6.41
N LEU A 22 12.55 3.12 -6.90
CA LEU A 22 11.40 3.71 -6.23
C LEU A 22 10.26 2.70 -6.08
N GLY A 23 9.98 1.90 -7.11
CA GLY A 23 9.00 0.82 -7.03
C GLY A 23 9.36 -0.25 -6.01
N ILE A 24 10.63 -0.65 -5.94
CA ILE A 24 11.14 -1.58 -4.92
C ILE A 24 10.94 -1.00 -3.53
N ARG A 25 11.38 0.25 -3.30
CA ARG A 25 11.23 0.96 -2.03
C ARG A 25 9.77 1.00 -1.60
N HIS A 26 8.88 1.41 -2.51
CA HIS A 26 7.45 1.51 -2.25
C HIS A 26 6.82 0.16 -1.88
N GLY A 27 7.16 -0.92 -2.59
CA GLY A 27 6.68 -2.26 -2.24
C GLY A 27 7.27 -2.82 -0.93
N ILE A 28 8.35 -2.23 -0.40
CA ILE A 28 8.89 -2.56 0.94
C ILE A 28 8.25 -1.69 2.03
N ASP A 29 7.36 -0.77 1.68
CA ASP A 29 6.75 0.09 2.68
C ASP A 29 5.87 -0.67 3.67
N TRP A 30 5.66 0.00 4.80
CA TRP A 30 4.99 -0.56 5.97
C TRP A 30 3.62 -1.17 5.65
N ASP A 31 2.84 -0.52 4.78
CA ASP A 31 1.51 -1.01 4.41
C ASP A 31 1.56 -2.28 3.56
N HIS A 32 2.55 -2.43 2.67
CA HIS A 32 2.75 -3.64 1.87
C HIS A 32 3.19 -4.81 2.76
N ILE A 33 4.18 -4.59 3.62
CA ILE A 33 4.64 -5.61 4.58
C ILE A 33 3.48 -6.06 5.47
N ALA A 34 2.70 -5.12 6.00
CA ALA A 34 1.58 -5.44 6.88
C ALA A 34 0.46 -6.19 6.15
N ALA A 35 0.08 -5.76 4.93
CA ALA A 35 -0.96 -6.42 4.14
C ALA A 35 -0.53 -7.82 3.70
N ILE A 36 0.69 -7.97 3.17
CA ILE A 36 1.20 -9.27 2.72
C ILE A 36 1.35 -10.23 3.89
N THR A 37 1.87 -9.76 5.04
CA THR A 37 2.01 -10.59 6.24
C THR A 37 0.68 -10.99 6.85
N ASP A 38 -0.36 -10.13 6.77
CA ASP A 38 -1.71 -10.51 7.17
C ASP A 38 -2.30 -11.58 6.25
N ILE A 39 -2.13 -11.45 4.93
CA ILE A 39 -2.60 -12.43 3.93
C ILE A 39 -1.88 -13.78 4.09
N THR A 40 -0.55 -13.79 4.15
CA THR A 40 0.22 -15.03 4.33
C THR A 40 -0.03 -15.63 5.72
N GLY A 41 -0.17 -14.80 6.75
CA GLY A 41 -0.50 -15.19 8.12
C GLY A 41 -1.87 -15.82 8.24
N THR A 42 -2.90 -15.28 7.58
CA THR A 42 -4.24 -15.88 7.56
C THR A 42 -4.22 -17.23 6.84
N VAL A 43 -3.56 -17.35 5.69
CA VAL A 43 -3.46 -18.63 4.95
C VAL A 43 -2.77 -19.72 5.78
N THR A 44 -1.68 -19.37 6.47
CA THR A 44 -0.95 -20.32 7.32
C THR A 44 -1.73 -20.72 8.57
N ASN A 45 -2.44 -19.77 9.20
CA ASN A 45 -3.29 -20.03 10.36
C ASN A 45 -4.52 -20.85 9.99
N ASP A 46 -5.19 -20.54 8.88
CA ASP A 46 -6.32 -21.30 8.35
C ASP A 46 -5.91 -22.75 8.07
N ALA A 47 -4.72 -22.97 7.48
CA ALA A 47 -4.18 -24.30 7.26
C ALA A 47 -3.90 -25.07 8.56
N ARG A 48 -3.46 -24.39 9.62
CA ARG A 48 -3.25 -24.99 10.95
C ARG A 48 -4.55 -25.32 11.67
N GLN A 49 -5.57 -24.45 11.56
CA GLN A 49 -6.89 -24.67 12.16
C GLN A 49 -7.70 -25.72 11.39
N SER A 50 -7.47 -25.84 10.08
CA SER A 50 -8.04 -26.87 9.23
C SER A 50 -7.32 -28.22 9.41
N ARG A 51 -7.43 -28.86 10.60
CA ARG A 51 -7.48 -30.35 10.86
C ARG A 51 -7.19 -30.70 12.33
N PRO A 52 -7.83 -31.72 12.94
CA PRO A 52 -8.22 -33.03 12.36
C PRO A 52 -9.72 -33.39 12.45
N GLY A 53 -10.35 -33.76 11.33
CA GLY A 53 -11.76 -34.19 11.31
C GLY A 53 -12.17 -35.15 10.16
N GLU A 54 -11.58 -35.04 8.97
CA GLU A 54 -12.06 -35.87 7.83
C GLU A 54 -11.03 -36.80 7.17
N THR A 55 -9.71 -36.59 7.32
CA THR A 55 -8.71 -37.44 6.64
C THR A 55 -7.38 -37.69 7.37
N GLY A 56 -7.13 -37.09 8.55
CA GLY A 56 -5.89 -37.30 9.32
C GLY A 56 -4.58 -36.80 8.68
N VAL A 57 -4.57 -36.34 7.43
CA VAL A 57 -3.36 -35.89 6.72
C VAL A 57 -3.16 -34.39 6.88
N ALA A 58 -2.04 -33.98 7.48
CA ALA A 58 -1.64 -32.58 7.60
C ALA A 58 -1.52 -31.91 6.21
N PRO A 59 -1.83 -30.61 6.07
CA PRO A 59 -1.63 -29.91 4.81
C PRO A 59 -0.15 -29.89 4.42
N GLU A 60 0.17 -30.38 3.21
CA GLU A 60 1.49 -30.24 2.58
C GLU A 60 2.02 -28.79 2.69
N PRO A 61 3.16 -28.56 3.37
CA PRO A 61 3.70 -27.21 3.59
C PRO A 61 3.86 -26.41 2.29
N GLY A 62 4.34 -27.05 1.23
CA GLY A 62 4.54 -26.42 -0.07
C GLY A 62 3.25 -25.89 -0.71
N ARG A 63 2.10 -26.55 -0.50
CA ARG A 63 0.80 -26.07 -1.02
C ARG A 63 0.31 -24.83 -0.28
N VAL A 64 0.53 -24.79 1.04
CA VAL A 64 0.17 -23.63 1.88
C VAL A 64 1.01 -22.41 1.49
N THR A 65 2.33 -22.60 1.34
CA THR A 65 3.25 -21.54 0.88
C THR A 65 2.88 -21.02 -0.50
N ARG A 66 2.62 -21.91 -1.48
CA ARG A 66 2.20 -21.49 -2.83
C ARG A 66 0.90 -20.71 -2.83
N ARG A 67 -0.08 -21.12 -2.02
CA ARG A 67 -1.35 -20.41 -1.87
C ARG A 67 -1.16 -19.04 -1.22
N ALA A 68 -0.34 -18.96 -0.17
CA ALA A 68 -0.03 -17.71 0.52
C ALA A 68 0.65 -16.70 -0.40
N ILE A 69 1.67 -17.14 -1.16
CA ILE A 69 2.34 -16.33 -2.18
C ILE A 69 1.34 -15.91 -3.25
N GLY A 70 0.54 -16.84 -3.79
CA GLY A 70 -0.44 -16.53 -4.83
C GLY A 70 -1.48 -15.48 -4.42
N LEU A 71 -1.97 -15.52 -3.18
CA LEU A 71 -2.90 -14.52 -2.67
C LEU A 71 -2.23 -13.17 -2.43
N ALA A 72 -1.01 -13.14 -1.91
CA ALA A 72 -0.24 -11.91 -1.77
C ALA A 72 0.12 -11.30 -3.14
N SER A 73 0.43 -12.11 -4.14
CA SER A 73 0.65 -11.66 -5.52
C SER A 73 -0.63 -11.11 -6.16
N MET A 74 -1.81 -11.67 -5.86
CA MET A 74 -3.09 -11.09 -6.30
C MET A 74 -3.33 -9.70 -5.71
N TYR A 75 -2.99 -9.50 -4.43
CA TYR A 75 -3.00 -8.18 -3.81
C TYR A 75 -2.04 -7.21 -4.53
N ALA A 76 -0.78 -7.61 -4.73
CA ALA A 76 0.21 -6.78 -5.42
C ALA A 76 -0.23 -6.44 -6.85
N LEU A 77 -0.87 -7.37 -7.55
CA LEU A 77 -1.40 -7.15 -8.90
C LEU A 77 -2.54 -6.15 -8.91
N GLY A 78 -3.49 -6.22 -7.97
CA GLY A 78 -4.56 -5.22 -7.85
C GLY A 78 -4.02 -3.82 -7.61
N HIS A 79 -2.98 -3.71 -6.78
CA HIS A 79 -2.28 -2.45 -6.56
C HIS A 79 -1.60 -1.94 -7.84
N ALA A 80 -0.83 -2.81 -8.51
CA ALA A 80 -0.18 -2.48 -9.79
C ALA A 80 -1.18 -2.02 -10.86
N VAL A 81 -2.35 -2.65 -10.95
CA VAL A 81 -3.43 -2.21 -11.87
C VAL A 81 -3.87 -0.79 -11.56
N SER A 82 -4.03 -0.44 -10.28
CA SER A 82 -4.43 0.92 -9.89
C SER A 82 -3.36 1.94 -10.23
N VAL A 83 -2.08 1.61 -9.99
CA VAL A 83 -0.93 2.42 -10.40
C VAL A 83 -0.94 2.68 -11.90
N VAL A 84 -1.11 1.64 -12.72
CA VAL A 84 -1.12 1.77 -14.19
C VAL A 84 -2.30 2.61 -14.67
N VAL A 85 -3.50 2.38 -14.12
CA VAL A 85 -4.70 3.12 -14.51
C VAL A 85 -4.59 4.58 -14.11
N LEU A 86 -4.26 4.88 -12.85
CA LEU A 86 -4.14 6.25 -12.36
C LEU A 86 -2.95 6.98 -13.00
N GLY A 87 -1.85 6.27 -13.27
CA GLY A 87 -0.68 6.86 -13.92
C GLY A 87 -0.87 7.14 -15.39
N THR A 88 -1.57 6.27 -16.10
CA THR A 88 -1.98 6.56 -17.48
C THR A 88 -2.95 7.74 -17.52
N ALA A 89 -3.89 7.82 -16.57
CA ALA A 89 -4.78 8.98 -16.44
C ALA A 89 -4.00 10.27 -16.14
N ALA A 90 -3.01 10.23 -15.24
CA ALA A 90 -2.14 11.36 -14.93
C ALA A 90 -1.34 11.82 -16.16
N LEU A 91 -0.75 10.90 -16.92
CA LEU A 91 0.02 11.20 -18.13
C LEU A 91 -0.84 11.82 -19.25
N THR A 92 -2.12 11.45 -19.33
CA THR A 92 -3.01 11.87 -20.43
C THR A 92 -3.89 13.06 -20.08
N ILE A 93 -4.30 13.20 -18.82
CA ILE A 93 -5.26 14.20 -18.34
C ILE A 93 -4.59 15.26 -17.46
N GLY A 94 -3.40 15.01 -16.91
CA GLY A 94 -2.75 15.93 -15.98
C GLY A 94 -2.60 17.36 -16.52
N GLN A 95 -2.40 17.51 -17.84
CA GLN A 95 -2.29 18.82 -18.51
C GLN A 95 -3.64 19.52 -18.73
N LEU A 96 -4.75 18.84 -18.48
CA LEU A 96 -6.11 19.36 -18.61
C LEU A 96 -6.72 19.77 -17.26
N VAL A 97 -5.99 19.58 -16.15
CA VAL A 97 -6.43 19.97 -14.82
C VAL A 97 -6.34 21.50 -14.71
N PRO A 98 -7.43 22.22 -14.44
CA PRO A 98 -7.40 23.67 -14.29
C PRO A 98 -6.60 24.11 -13.05
N ASP A 99 -5.85 25.19 -13.15
CA ASP A 99 -4.99 25.73 -12.08
C ASP A 99 -5.72 26.00 -10.74
N TRP A 100 -7.05 26.20 -10.76
CA TRP A 100 -7.84 26.38 -9.54
C TRP A 100 -8.00 25.10 -8.71
N VAL A 101 -7.74 23.94 -9.31
CA VAL A 101 -7.82 22.62 -8.66
C VAL A 101 -6.61 22.39 -7.75
N ASP A 102 -5.44 22.88 -8.12
CA ASP A 102 -4.18 22.70 -7.39
C ASP A 102 -4.29 23.13 -5.91
N PRO A 103 -4.74 24.35 -5.56
CA PRO A 103 -4.85 24.77 -4.16
C PRO A 103 -5.94 24.00 -3.39
N ILE A 104 -6.92 23.39 -4.08
CA ILE A 104 -7.92 22.53 -3.44
C ILE A 104 -7.32 21.16 -3.13
N MET A 105 -6.65 20.55 -4.12
CA MET A 105 -5.99 19.26 -3.98
C MET A 105 -4.89 19.32 -2.92
N GLU A 106 -4.11 20.41 -2.89
CA GLU A 106 -3.12 20.66 -1.85
C GLU A 106 -3.75 20.60 -0.45
N ARG A 107 -4.83 21.34 -0.20
CA ARG A 107 -5.52 21.32 1.10
C ARG A 107 -6.13 19.97 1.44
N VAL A 108 -6.73 19.29 0.46
CA VAL A 108 -7.30 17.95 0.66
C VAL A 108 -6.20 16.97 1.06
N VAL A 109 -5.08 16.95 0.34
CA VAL A 109 -3.90 16.14 0.67
C VAL A 109 -3.40 16.50 2.06
N GLY A 110 -3.26 17.79 2.37
CA GLY A 110 -2.84 18.28 3.68
C GLY A 110 -3.69 17.75 4.83
N VAL A 111 -5.01 17.87 4.72
CA VAL A 111 -5.96 17.37 5.73
C VAL A 111 -5.86 15.84 5.87
N THR A 112 -5.75 15.11 4.76
CA THR A 112 -5.59 13.66 4.83
C THR A 112 -4.29 13.25 5.54
N LEU A 113 -3.17 13.92 5.26
CA LEU A 113 -1.89 13.69 5.94
C LEU A 113 -1.95 14.00 7.45
N LEU A 114 -2.66 15.06 7.84
CA LEU A 114 -2.88 15.38 9.25
C LEU A 114 -3.66 14.27 9.97
N LEU A 115 -4.76 13.82 9.36
CA LEU A 115 -5.59 12.73 9.91
C LEU A 115 -4.80 11.43 10.01
N LEU A 116 -4.04 11.07 8.95
CA LEU A 116 -3.24 9.85 8.91
C LEU A 116 -2.08 9.88 9.90
N GLY A 117 -1.37 11.01 10.02
CA GLY A 117 -0.27 11.19 10.98
C GLY A 117 -0.76 11.14 12.42
N GLY A 118 -1.85 11.85 12.73
CA GLY A 118 -2.49 11.81 14.04
C GLY A 118 -3.01 10.42 14.41
N TRP A 119 -3.61 9.70 13.44
CA TRP A 119 -4.05 8.33 13.62
C TRP A 119 -2.90 7.37 13.96
N ILE A 120 -1.74 7.49 13.29
CA ILE A 120 -0.56 6.67 13.62
C ILE A 120 -0.13 6.92 15.07
N LEU A 121 0.07 8.18 15.47
CA LEU A 121 0.52 8.51 16.83
C LEU A 121 -0.46 7.97 17.88
N TRP A 122 -1.75 8.15 17.65
CA TRP A 122 -2.79 7.60 18.52
C TRP A 122 -2.73 6.07 18.60
N SER A 123 -2.53 5.39 17.47
CA SER A 123 -2.39 3.94 17.40
C SER A 123 -1.16 3.44 18.18
N LEU A 124 -0.01 4.09 18.05
CA LEU A 124 1.21 3.76 18.80
C LEU A 124 0.99 3.87 20.32
N VAL A 125 0.42 4.98 20.77
CA VAL A 125 0.15 5.27 22.19
C VAL A 125 -0.89 4.30 22.78
N ARG A 126 -1.91 3.92 22.02
CA ARG A 126 -2.94 2.98 22.49
C ARG A 126 -2.43 1.54 22.57
N ASN A 127 -1.56 1.14 21.64
CA ASN A 127 -1.05 -0.22 21.57
C ASN A 127 -0.03 -0.52 22.69
N ASP A 128 0.78 0.47 23.07
CA ASP A 128 1.73 0.37 24.19
C ASP A 128 1.03 0.16 25.54
N ARG A 129 -0.12 0.78 25.76
CA ARG A 129 -0.92 0.63 27.00
C ARG A 129 -1.66 -0.70 27.12
N SER A 130 -1.82 -1.44 26.03
CA SER A 130 -2.69 -2.62 25.96
C SER A 130 -1.97 -3.95 26.21
N GLY A 131 -0.63 -3.95 26.32
CA GLY A 131 0.19 -5.15 26.60
C GLY A 131 0.05 -6.32 25.61
N GLY A 132 -0.74 -6.17 24.54
CA GLY A 132 -1.07 -7.22 23.60
C GLY A 132 -0.03 -7.35 22.49
N ALA A 133 0.14 -8.57 21.98
CA ALA A 133 0.94 -8.84 20.79
C ALA A 133 0.49 -7.91 19.65
N ILE A 134 1.43 -7.10 19.14
CA ILE A 134 1.16 -6.18 18.04
C ILE A 134 0.78 -7.02 16.81
N THR A 135 -0.49 -6.95 16.42
CA THR A 135 -0.93 -7.49 15.13
C THR A 135 -0.54 -6.49 14.05
N PHE A 136 0.17 -6.94 13.03
CA PHE A 136 0.48 -6.14 11.85
C PHE A 136 -0.85 -5.77 11.18
N ARG A 137 -1.23 -4.49 11.20
CA ARG A 137 -2.46 -4.02 10.55
C ARG A 137 -2.08 -2.92 9.56
N SER A 138 -2.36 -3.17 8.28
CA SER A 138 -2.29 -2.14 7.24
C SER A 138 -3.27 -1.00 7.55
N ARG A 139 -2.86 0.26 7.31
CA ARG A 139 -3.71 1.45 7.52
C ARG A 139 -5.02 1.35 6.73
N TRP A 140 -4.95 0.82 5.51
CA TRP A 140 -6.09 0.57 4.63
C TRP A 140 -6.96 -0.59 5.04
N MET A 141 -6.42 -1.56 5.78
CA MET A 141 -7.22 -2.66 6.33
C MET A 141 -8.08 -2.19 7.49
N VAL A 142 -7.62 -1.19 8.26
CA VAL A 142 -8.41 -0.50 9.28
C VAL A 142 -9.51 0.34 8.61
N VAL A 143 -9.16 1.15 7.62
CA VAL A 143 -10.14 1.93 6.84
C VAL A 143 -11.17 1.01 6.17
N GLY A 144 -10.73 -0.07 5.54
CA GLY A 144 -11.58 -1.09 4.95
C GLY A 144 -12.45 -1.82 5.98
N ALA A 145 -11.95 -2.07 7.19
CA ALA A 145 -12.76 -2.64 8.27
C ALA A 145 -13.83 -1.65 8.78
N VAL A 146 -13.50 -0.36 8.85
CA VAL A 146 -14.46 0.71 9.18
C VAL A 146 -15.50 0.85 8.07
N LEU A 147 -15.09 0.95 6.81
CA LEU A 147 -15.98 1.01 5.65
C LEU A 147 -16.91 -0.19 5.58
N ARG A 148 -16.39 -1.42 5.78
CA ARG A 148 -17.24 -2.62 5.84
C ARG A 148 -18.20 -2.59 7.02
N ARG A 149 -17.78 -2.09 8.18
CA ARG A 149 -18.66 -1.95 9.36
C ARG A 149 -19.76 -0.92 9.10
N VAL A 150 -19.45 0.18 8.43
CA VAL A 150 -20.42 1.20 8.00
C VAL A 150 -21.35 0.62 6.94
N TRP A 151 -20.82 -0.01 5.89
CA TRP A 151 -21.61 -0.67 4.84
C TRP A 151 -22.53 -1.74 5.41
N ASN A 152 -22.05 -2.58 6.31
CA ASN A 152 -22.87 -3.58 6.97
C ASN A 152 -23.89 -2.93 7.92
N ALA A 153 -23.58 -1.81 8.58
CA ALA A 153 -24.56 -1.07 9.36
C ALA A 153 -25.68 -0.47 8.48
N VAL A 154 -25.33 0.05 7.31
CA VAL A 154 -26.26 0.60 6.32
C VAL A 154 -27.07 -0.52 5.65
N ALA A 155 -26.44 -1.64 5.28
CA ALA A 155 -27.12 -2.80 4.71
C ALA A 155 -28.10 -3.43 5.71
N ARG A 156 -27.74 -3.47 7.01
CA ARG A 156 -28.64 -3.87 8.10
C ARG A 156 -29.79 -2.88 8.33
N TRP A 157 -29.59 -1.62 7.97
CA TRP A 157 -30.64 -0.59 8.03
C TRP A 157 -31.60 -0.70 6.83
N GLY A 158 -31.13 -1.17 5.67
CA GLY A 158 -31.95 -1.38 4.47
C GLY A 158 -32.65 -2.75 4.36
N HIS A 159 -32.11 -3.79 5.00
CA HIS A 159 -32.73 -5.12 5.05
C HIS A 159 -33.17 -5.44 6.48
N GLY A 160 -34.45 -5.23 6.75
CA GLY A 160 -35.09 -5.72 7.96
C GLY A 160 -35.11 -7.26 7.95
N HIS A 161 -34.26 -7.88 8.77
CA HIS A 161 -34.65 -8.88 9.77
C HIS A 161 -33.45 -9.44 10.55
N ASP A 162 -33.76 -9.80 11.78
CA ASP A 162 -32.92 -10.46 12.78
C ASP A 162 -32.37 -11.82 12.34
N HIS A 163 -31.12 -12.08 12.74
CA HIS A 163 -30.73 -13.41 13.19
C HIS A 163 -30.01 -13.30 14.54
N GLY A 164 -30.68 -13.80 15.58
CA GLY A 164 -30.16 -13.91 16.92
C GLY A 164 -29.06 -14.97 17.06
N GLY A 165 -28.15 -14.68 17.98
CA GLY A 165 -27.04 -15.54 18.39
C GLY A 165 -25.77 -14.68 18.54
N PRO A 166 -25.01 -14.76 19.65
CA PRO A 166 -23.73 -14.07 19.76
C PRO A 166 -22.82 -14.70 18.70
N ALA A 167 -22.71 -14.06 17.54
CA ALA A 167 -21.75 -14.42 16.53
C ALA A 167 -20.38 -14.28 17.20
N HIS A 168 -19.79 -15.43 17.56
CA HIS A 168 -18.37 -15.51 17.83
C HIS A 168 -17.68 -14.69 16.74
N VAL A 169 -16.95 -13.65 17.17
CA VAL A 169 -16.17 -12.77 16.30
C VAL A 169 -15.01 -13.60 15.75
N HIS A 170 -15.31 -14.59 14.91
CA HIS A 170 -14.36 -15.31 14.10
C HIS A 170 -13.85 -14.29 13.09
N ARG A 171 -12.65 -13.78 13.39
CA ARG A 171 -11.67 -13.17 12.49
C ARG A 171 -12.17 -13.16 11.03
N ILE A 172 -12.83 -12.06 10.69
CA ILE A 172 -13.49 -11.85 9.41
C ILE A 172 -12.42 -11.81 8.30
N VAL A 173 -12.66 -12.59 7.26
CA VAL A 173 -12.00 -12.70 5.94
C VAL A 173 -10.96 -13.82 5.82
N SER A 174 -11.45 -14.99 5.42
CA SER A 174 -10.67 -15.90 4.58
C SER A 174 -10.37 -15.17 3.26
N TYR A 175 -9.11 -14.80 3.00
CA TYR A 175 -8.76 -14.13 1.74
C TYR A 175 -8.93 -15.09 0.57
N GLY A 176 -9.90 -14.80 -0.30
CA GLY A 176 -9.98 -15.37 -1.65
C GLY A 176 -9.15 -14.54 -2.64
N PRO A 177 -8.84 -15.08 -3.85
CA PRO A 177 -8.09 -14.34 -4.87
C PRO A 177 -8.73 -12.99 -5.23
N ARG A 178 -10.07 -12.97 -5.36
CA ARG A 178 -10.84 -11.76 -5.69
C ARG A 178 -10.78 -10.71 -4.57
N SER A 179 -10.86 -11.13 -3.31
CA SER A 179 -10.78 -10.19 -2.19
C SER A 179 -9.38 -9.64 -2.01
N ALA A 180 -8.34 -10.47 -2.17
CA ALA A 180 -6.95 -10.02 -2.13
C ALA A 180 -6.67 -8.98 -3.23
N PHE A 181 -7.09 -9.27 -4.46
CA PHE A 181 -7.01 -8.33 -5.58
C PHE A 181 -7.76 -7.03 -5.30
N GLY A 182 -9.01 -7.10 -4.84
CA GLY A 182 -9.80 -5.90 -4.53
C GLY A 182 -9.20 -5.04 -3.41
N VAL A 183 -8.61 -5.66 -2.39
CA VAL A 183 -7.86 -4.94 -1.35
C VAL A 183 -6.63 -4.26 -1.96
N GLY A 184 -5.93 -4.92 -2.87
CA GLY A 184 -4.83 -4.35 -3.64
C GLY A 184 -5.25 -3.12 -4.45
N VAL A 185 -6.39 -3.21 -5.15
CA VAL A 185 -6.94 -2.08 -5.93
C VAL A 185 -7.22 -0.88 -5.04
N ILE A 186 -7.96 -1.10 -3.94
CA ILE A 186 -8.27 -0.04 -2.98
C ILE A 186 -7.00 0.58 -2.41
N HIS A 187 -6.00 -0.26 -2.10
CA HIS A 187 -4.72 0.21 -1.60
C HIS A 187 -4.00 1.10 -2.62
N GLY A 188 -4.00 0.72 -3.90
CA GLY A 188 -3.34 1.48 -4.97
C GLY A 188 -4.04 2.78 -5.38
N ILE A 189 -5.28 3.00 -4.93
CA ILE A 189 -5.98 4.27 -5.10
C ILE A 189 -5.53 5.33 -4.06
N GLY A 190 -4.81 4.91 -3.02
CA GLY A 190 -4.37 5.80 -1.94
C GLY A 190 -3.58 7.03 -2.40
N ALA A 191 -3.72 8.13 -1.64
CA ALA A 191 -3.13 9.42 -1.96
C ALA A 191 -1.60 9.38 -2.15
N GLU A 192 -0.87 8.56 -1.38
CA GLU A 192 0.58 8.39 -1.51
C GLU A 192 0.99 7.72 -2.84
N THR A 193 0.21 6.76 -3.31
CA THR A 193 0.46 6.12 -4.61
C THR A 193 0.11 7.06 -5.75
N GLY A 194 -0.99 7.82 -5.63
CA GLY A 194 -1.38 8.84 -6.60
C GLY A 194 -0.32 9.93 -6.78
N THR A 195 0.25 10.45 -5.68
CA THR A 195 1.29 11.49 -5.74
C THR A 195 2.60 10.97 -6.31
N GLN A 196 3.07 9.78 -5.93
CA GLN A 196 4.29 9.18 -6.50
C GLN A 196 4.16 8.90 -8.01
N VAL A 197 2.98 8.47 -8.44
CA VAL A 197 2.69 8.23 -9.85
C VAL A 197 2.66 9.54 -10.64
N LEU A 198 2.11 10.61 -10.08
CA LEU A 198 2.15 11.96 -10.66
C LEU A 198 3.59 12.49 -10.80
N LEU A 199 4.44 12.27 -9.78
CA LEU A 199 5.86 12.67 -9.82
C LEU A 199 6.66 11.91 -10.90
N ILE A 200 6.46 10.59 -11.01
CA ILE A 200 7.14 9.80 -12.05
C ILE A 200 6.62 10.20 -13.44
N ALA A 201 5.32 10.47 -13.55
CA ALA A 201 4.70 10.94 -14.78
C ALA A 201 5.20 12.33 -15.18
N SER A 202 5.39 13.25 -14.23
CA SER A 202 5.93 14.59 -14.50
C SER A 202 7.40 14.52 -14.92
N ILE A 203 8.24 13.76 -14.21
CA ILE A 203 9.66 13.59 -14.54
C ILE A 203 9.82 12.90 -15.90
N GLY A 204 9.09 11.80 -16.15
CA GLY A 204 9.19 11.05 -17.40
C GLY A 204 8.45 11.67 -18.58
N GLY A 205 7.47 12.54 -18.33
CA GLY A 205 6.72 13.28 -19.34
C GLY A 205 7.36 14.63 -19.72
N ALA A 206 8.11 15.25 -18.81
CA ALA A 206 8.85 16.50 -19.05
C ALA A 206 10.18 16.28 -19.78
N ASP A 207 10.72 15.06 -19.76
CA ASP A 207 11.90 14.72 -20.56
C ASP A 207 11.53 14.61 -22.06
N ALA A 208 12.42 15.09 -22.94
CA ALA A 208 12.21 15.12 -24.40
C ALA A 208 12.08 13.71 -25.02
N THR A 209 12.32 12.67 -24.24
CA THR A 209 12.27 11.25 -24.59
C THR A 209 10.89 10.60 -24.42
N GLY A 210 9.95 11.20 -23.68
CA GLY A 210 8.60 10.67 -23.48
C GLY A 210 8.54 9.36 -22.69
N LEU A 211 9.46 9.15 -21.74
CA LEU A 211 9.63 7.88 -21.01
C LEU A 211 8.63 7.63 -19.88
N GLY A 212 7.68 8.54 -19.60
CA GLY A 212 6.75 8.42 -18.47
C GLY A 212 6.06 7.05 -18.35
N GLY A 213 5.59 6.49 -19.47
CA GLY A 213 5.02 5.14 -19.49
C GLY A 213 6.03 4.02 -19.16
N ALA A 214 7.25 4.12 -19.69
CA ALA A 214 8.30 3.14 -19.42
C ALA A 214 8.80 3.22 -17.96
N MET A 215 8.92 4.42 -17.40
CA MET A 215 9.24 4.64 -16.00
C MET A 215 8.14 4.09 -15.08
N MET A 216 6.86 4.31 -15.41
CA MET A 216 5.74 3.71 -14.68
C MET A 216 5.81 2.17 -14.70
N MET A 217 6.13 1.57 -15.84
CA MET A 217 6.27 0.10 -15.92
C MET A 217 7.49 -0.41 -15.13
N ALA A 218 8.60 0.32 -15.12
CA ALA A 218 9.76 0.00 -14.30
C ALA A 218 9.41 0.07 -12.79
N PHE A 219 8.67 1.10 -12.36
CA PHE A 219 8.15 1.22 -11.00
C PHE A 219 7.25 0.03 -10.64
N VAL A 220 6.28 -0.32 -11.49
CA VAL A 220 5.39 -1.47 -11.29
C VAL A 220 6.19 -2.78 -11.19
N ALA A 221 7.21 -2.96 -12.03
CA ALA A 221 8.08 -4.13 -11.94
C ALA A 221 8.79 -4.21 -10.59
N GLY A 222 9.38 -3.10 -10.13
CA GLY A 222 10.05 -3.02 -8.83
C GLY A 222 9.12 -3.38 -7.67
N LEU A 223 7.91 -2.85 -7.71
CA LEU A 223 6.84 -3.12 -6.75
C LEU A 223 6.43 -4.59 -6.71
N LEU A 224 6.21 -5.20 -7.87
CA LEU A 224 5.82 -6.61 -7.96
C LEU A 224 6.95 -7.53 -7.48
N ILE A 225 8.20 -7.20 -7.79
CA ILE A 225 9.39 -7.93 -7.33
C ILE A 225 9.48 -7.88 -5.80
N SER A 226 9.45 -6.70 -5.20
CA SER A 226 9.59 -6.56 -3.74
C SER A 226 8.41 -7.19 -2.99
N ASN A 227 7.17 -7.00 -3.46
CA ASN A 227 6.00 -7.63 -2.86
C ASN A 227 6.04 -9.16 -2.94
N THR A 228 6.47 -9.72 -4.06
CA THR A 228 6.59 -11.18 -4.21
C THR A 228 7.71 -11.73 -3.31
N ALA A 229 8.82 -11.01 -3.17
CA ALA A 229 9.90 -11.38 -2.26
C ALA A 229 9.43 -11.36 -0.79
N ILE A 230 8.73 -10.31 -0.36
CA ILE A 230 8.15 -10.21 0.99
C ILE A 230 7.15 -11.35 1.22
N ALA A 231 6.30 -11.66 0.22
CA ALA A 231 5.35 -12.76 0.31
C ALA A 231 6.04 -14.11 0.51
N ALA A 232 7.12 -14.37 -0.22
CA ALA A 232 7.91 -15.59 -0.08
C ALA A 232 8.59 -15.68 1.31
N LEU A 233 9.23 -14.58 1.76
CA LEU A 233 9.87 -14.51 3.08
C LEU A 233 8.87 -14.67 4.22
N SER A 234 7.70 -14.04 4.10
CA SER A 234 6.61 -14.11 5.07
C SER A 234 6.01 -15.52 5.11
N ALA A 235 5.75 -16.13 3.95
CA ALA A 235 5.21 -17.49 3.85
C ALA A 235 6.20 -18.57 4.32
N ALA A 236 7.50 -18.30 4.27
CA ALA A 236 8.55 -19.16 4.84
C ALA A 236 8.79 -18.91 6.34
N GLY A 237 8.15 -17.89 6.94
CA GLY A 237 8.20 -17.61 8.38
C GLY A 237 9.35 -16.71 8.84
N PHE A 238 10.11 -16.09 7.93
CA PHE A 238 11.30 -15.29 8.27
C PHE A 238 10.99 -13.91 8.87
N ILE A 239 9.80 -13.35 8.63
CA ILE A 239 9.43 -11.97 9.07
C ILE A 239 8.95 -11.91 10.54
N ALA A 240 8.99 -13.03 11.28
CA ALA A 240 8.45 -13.14 12.63
C ALA A 240 9.47 -12.92 13.77
N THR A 241 10.34 -11.91 13.70
CA THR A 241 11.31 -11.62 14.78
C THR A 241 11.18 -10.21 15.38
N SER A 242 11.28 -10.14 16.71
CA SER A 242 11.05 -8.98 17.58
C SER A 242 11.98 -7.78 17.36
N ALA A 243 13.12 -7.95 16.68
CA ALA A 243 14.01 -6.86 16.26
C ALA A 243 13.33 -5.86 15.31
N ALA A 244 12.33 -6.33 14.54
CA ALA A 244 11.54 -5.47 13.66
C ALA A 244 10.72 -4.43 14.42
N ARG A 245 10.37 -4.66 15.70
CA ARG A 245 9.46 -3.79 16.47
C ARG A 245 10.02 -2.40 16.72
N TRP A 246 11.30 -2.28 17.09
CA TRP A 246 11.90 -0.97 17.39
C TRP A 246 12.12 -0.13 16.14
N LEU A 247 12.60 -0.76 15.06
CA LEU A 247 12.70 -0.10 13.75
C LEU A 247 11.34 0.36 13.24
N MET A 248 10.29 -0.45 13.43
CA MET A 248 8.91 -0.17 13.06
C MET A 248 8.25 0.96 13.86
N VAL A 249 8.47 0.99 15.18
CA VAL A 249 8.00 2.10 16.01
C VAL A 249 8.74 3.38 15.60
N GLY A 250 10.05 3.30 15.38
CA GLY A 250 10.87 4.41 14.90
C GLY A 250 10.38 4.97 13.56
N THR A 251 10.23 4.11 12.55
CA THR A 251 9.75 4.52 11.21
C THR A 251 8.31 5.02 11.26
N GLY A 252 7.43 4.41 12.06
CA GLY A 252 6.06 4.87 12.27
C GLY A 252 6.00 6.28 12.89
N ILE A 253 6.85 6.57 13.87
CA ILE A 253 6.96 7.92 14.47
C ILE A 253 7.50 8.91 13.42
N VAL A 254 8.56 8.55 12.70
CA VAL A 254 9.13 9.41 11.64
C VAL A 254 8.10 9.71 10.57
N ALA A 255 7.38 8.70 10.06
CA ALA A 255 6.33 8.87 9.07
C ALA A 255 5.17 9.72 9.60
N ALA A 256 4.77 9.56 10.86
CA ALA A 256 3.72 10.36 11.46
C ALA A 256 4.13 11.83 11.61
N VAL A 257 5.34 12.10 12.11
CA VAL A 257 5.87 13.46 12.24
C VAL A 257 5.99 14.11 10.87
N PHE A 258 6.57 13.40 9.90
CA PHE A 258 6.68 13.87 8.52
C PHE A 258 5.30 14.21 7.93
N SER A 259 4.32 13.31 8.06
CA SER A 259 2.94 13.51 7.60
C SER A 259 2.28 14.70 8.29
N LEU A 260 2.56 14.95 9.58
CA LEU A 260 2.02 16.10 10.29
C LEU A 260 2.64 17.42 9.82
N VAL A 261 3.96 17.44 9.58
CA VAL A 261 4.68 18.63 9.10
C VAL A 261 4.22 18.99 7.68
N VAL A 262 4.29 18.05 6.74
CA VAL A 262 3.84 18.26 5.36
C VAL A 262 2.35 18.55 5.30
N GLY A 263 1.55 17.79 6.07
CA GLY A 263 0.11 17.99 6.15
C GLY A 263 -0.28 19.38 6.64
N THR A 264 0.44 19.93 7.62
CA THR A 264 0.23 21.30 8.11
C THR A 264 0.56 22.32 7.02
N ALA A 265 1.70 22.19 6.35
CA ALA A 265 2.12 23.12 5.30
C ALA A 265 1.10 23.16 4.14
N PHE A 266 0.66 22.00 3.66
CA PHE A 266 -0.34 21.86 2.59
C PHE A 266 -1.73 22.39 3.01
N THR A 267 -2.13 22.17 4.27
CA THR A 267 -3.43 22.67 4.77
C THR A 267 -3.45 24.19 4.86
N LEU A 268 -2.31 24.79 5.21
CA LEU A 268 -2.15 26.24 5.35
C LEU A 268 -1.83 26.95 4.02
N GLY A 269 -1.58 26.21 2.93
CA GLY A 269 -1.20 26.77 1.63
C GLY A 269 0.19 27.41 1.66
N VAL A 270 1.11 26.84 2.42
CA VAL A 270 2.50 27.30 2.56
C VAL A 270 3.49 26.21 2.17
N ALA A 271 3.09 25.32 1.25
CA ALA A 271 3.92 24.23 0.75
C ALA A 271 5.25 24.73 0.15
N ASP A 272 5.27 25.94 -0.40
CA ASP A 272 6.46 26.60 -0.97
C ASP A 272 7.62 26.79 0.01
N ILE A 273 7.37 26.70 1.33
CA ILE A 273 8.38 26.82 2.39
C ILE A 273 9.05 25.46 2.68
N LEU A 274 8.48 24.35 2.20
CA LEU A 274 9.10 23.03 2.32
C LEU A 274 10.36 22.95 1.43
N PRO A 275 11.43 22.25 1.87
CA PRO A 275 12.58 21.98 1.03
C PRO A 275 12.15 21.43 -0.34
N GLU A 276 12.79 21.85 -1.44
CA GLU A 276 12.42 21.44 -2.81
C GLU A 276 12.33 19.91 -3.00
N ILE A 277 13.06 19.13 -2.20
CA ILE A 277 12.99 17.65 -2.15
C ILE A 277 11.68 17.09 -1.56
N LEU A 278 10.80 17.93 -1.00
CA LEU A 278 9.54 17.56 -0.35
C LEU A 278 8.30 18.17 -1.02
N GLY A 279 8.47 19.10 -1.96
CA GLY A 279 7.40 19.93 -2.53
C GLY A 279 7.37 20.02 -4.06
N GLY A 280 8.11 19.16 -4.78
CA GLY A 280 8.13 19.13 -6.25
C GLY A 280 7.83 17.76 -6.81
#